data_AF-A0ABD0NZI1-F1
#
_entry.id   AF-A0ABD0NZI1-F1
#
_cell.length_a   1.000
_cell.length_b   1.000
_cell.length_c   1.000
_cell.angle_alpha   90.00
_cell.angle_beta   90.00
_cell.angle_gamma   90.00
#
_symmetry.space_group_name_H-M   'P 1'
#
loop_
_entity.id
_entity.type
_entity.pdbx_description
1 polymer ?
#
loop_
_entity_poly.entity_id
_entity_poly.type
_entity_poly.pdbx_seq_one_letter_code
_entity_poly.pdbx_strand_id
1 'polypeptide(L)' 'MQSATADQGYGDSAGSATGSVVQVCFPSVQASVLDSLNRQREEGHLCDLSIHVQGQVFKAHRCVLAASSPYFHDQ' A
#
# COMPACT_ATOMS: atom_id res chain seq x y z
N MET A 1 -26.54 -18.31 8.66
CA MET A 1 -27.27 -17.11 9.16
C MET A 1 -26.18 -16.13 9.57
N GLN A 2 -25.74 -15.26 8.65
CA GLN A 2 -26.16 -13.84 8.61
C GLN A 2 -25.95 -13.17 9.99
N SER A 3 -24.86 -12.43 10.19
CA SER A 3 -24.73 -10.97 9.92
C SER A 3 -24.75 -10.22 11.26
N ALA A 4 -24.12 -9.07 11.49
CA ALA A 4 -23.04 -8.34 10.82
C ALA A 4 -22.48 -7.30 11.83
N THR A 5 -21.29 -6.75 11.60
CA THR A 5 -20.96 -5.39 12.05
C THR A 5 -20.31 -4.67 10.88
N ALA A 6 -20.82 -3.48 10.56
CA ALA A 6 -20.33 -2.69 9.44
C ALA A 6 -19.01 -2.01 9.84
N ASP A 7 -18.03 -2.00 8.94
CA ASP A 7 -17.01 -0.96 8.98
C ASP A 7 -17.48 0.25 8.17
N GLN A 8 -17.16 1.43 8.69
CA GLN A 8 -17.88 2.66 8.39
C GLN A 8 -17.53 3.20 7.00
N GLY A 9 -18.54 3.48 6.18
CA GLY A 9 -18.34 4.14 4.88
C GLY A 9 -17.65 5.50 5.04
N TYR A 10 -16.63 5.75 4.21
CA TYR A 10 -15.95 7.05 4.13
C TYR A 10 -16.91 8.10 3.55
N GLY A 11 -17.59 8.82 4.46
CA GLY A 11 -18.59 9.83 4.12
C GLY A 11 -17.95 11.14 3.69
N ASP A 12 -17.72 11.30 2.39
CA ASP A 12 -17.26 12.57 1.82
C ASP A 12 -18.37 13.64 1.97
N SER A 13 -18.16 14.57 2.90
CA SER A 13 -19.15 15.58 3.26
C SER A 13 -19.03 16.78 2.31
N ALA A 14 -19.89 16.81 1.29
CA ALA A 14 -19.87 17.81 0.24
C ALA A 14 -19.99 19.26 0.76
N GLY A 15 -18.90 20.03 0.59
CA GLY A 15 -18.81 21.46 0.90
C GLY A 15 -18.61 22.33 -0.36
N SER A 16 -19.68 23.01 -0.77
CA SER A 16 -19.70 24.08 -1.79
C SER A 16 -18.63 25.17 -1.55
N ALA A 17 -17.95 25.81 -2.51
CA ALA A 17 -17.73 25.63 -3.96
C ALA A 17 -16.58 26.62 -4.35
N THR A 18 -16.04 26.77 -5.57
CA THR A 18 -16.44 26.32 -6.91
C THR A 18 -15.22 25.86 -7.74
N GLY A 19 -15.36 24.77 -8.48
CA GLY A 19 -14.39 24.32 -9.49
C GLY A 19 -14.86 22.99 -10.08
N SER A 20 -14.74 22.80 -11.40
CA SER A 20 -15.11 21.52 -12.03
C SER A 20 -14.04 20.47 -11.75
N VAL A 21 -14.13 19.80 -10.60
CA VAL A 21 -13.23 18.68 -10.27
C VAL A 21 -13.58 17.48 -11.16
N VAL A 22 -12.68 17.14 -12.08
CA VAL A 22 -12.77 15.91 -12.86
C VAL A 22 -12.12 14.78 -12.06
N GLN A 23 -12.94 13.92 -11.46
CA GLN A 23 -12.46 12.70 -10.83
C GLN A 23 -12.07 11.69 -11.92
N VAL A 24 -10.81 11.24 -11.90
CA VAL A 24 -10.31 10.18 -12.79
C VAL A 24 -9.92 8.96 -11.95
N CYS A 25 -10.55 7.82 -12.24
CA CYS A 25 -10.26 6.55 -11.56
C CYS A 25 -9.48 5.62 -12.49
N PHE A 26 -8.35 5.09 -12.00
CA PHE A 26 -7.53 4.11 -12.72
C PHE A 26 -7.57 2.76 -11.98
N PRO A 27 -8.54 1.88 -12.28
CA PRO A 27 -8.83 0.69 -11.45
C PRO A 27 -7.68 -0.32 -11.36
N SER A 28 -6.75 -0.33 -12.31
CA SER A 28 -5.59 -1.25 -12.34
C SER A 28 -4.29 -0.69 -11.73
N VAL A 29 -4.24 0.60 -11.35
CA VAL A 29 -2.99 1.24 -10.88
C VAL A 29 -2.43 0.59 -9.62
N GLN A 30 -3.29 0.19 -8.68
CA GLN A 30 -2.86 -0.45 -7.43
C GLN A 30 -2.08 -1.75 -7.71
N ALA A 31 -2.60 -2.62 -8.58
CA ALA A 31 -1.92 -3.85 -8.99
C ALA A 31 -0.62 -3.56 -9.76
N SER A 32 -0.65 -2.64 -10.73
CA SER A 32 0.53 -2.28 -11.53
C SER A 32 1.67 -1.68 -10.70
N VAL A 33 1.35 -0.91 -9.66
CA VAL A 33 2.33 -0.38 -8.70
C VAL A 33 2.93 -1.51 -7.86
N LEU A 34 2.11 -2.42 -7.31
CA LEU A 34 2.59 -3.56 -6.53
C LEU A 34 3.47 -4.51 -7.37
N ASP A 35 3.09 -4.82 -8.61
CA ASP A 35 3.90 -5.61 -9.54
C ASP A 35 5.27 -4.94 -9.80
N SER A 36 5.28 -3.61 -9.98
CA SER A 36 6.50 -2.85 -10.21
C SER A 36 7.43 -2.85 -8.99
N LEU A 37 6.87 -2.68 -7.78
CA LEU A 37 7.61 -2.78 -6.52
C LEU A 37 8.14 -4.20 -6.29
N ASN A 38 7.36 -5.23 -6.65
CA ASN A 38 7.79 -6.61 -6.54
C ASN A 38 8.98 -6.92 -7.45
N ARG A 39 8.95 -6.45 -8.71
CA ARG A 39 10.10 -6.60 -9.62
C ARG A 39 11.33 -5.86 -9.08
N GLN A 40 11.17 -4.63 -8.58
CA GLN A 40 12.27 -3.90 -7.93
C GLN A 40 12.86 -4.67 -6.74
N ARG A 41 12.02 -5.32 -5.92
CA ARG A 41 12.44 -6.17 -4.80
C ARG A 41 13.29 -7.36 -5.25
N GLU A 42 12.91 -7.99 -6.36
CA GLU A 42 13.62 -9.14 -6.95
C GLU A 42 14.94 -8.74 -7.62
N GLU A 43 14.99 -7.57 -8.25
CA GLU A 43 16.21 -6.98 -8.82
C GLU A 43 17.12 -6.34 -7.75
N GLY A 44 16.63 -6.15 -6.52
CA GLY A 44 17.32 -5.43 -5.44
C GLY A 44 17.33 -3.91 -5.60
N HIS A 45 16.56 -3.37 -6.53
CA HIS A 45 16.45 -1.95 -6.83
C HIS A 45 15.65 -1.20 -5.74
N LEU A 46 16.21 -0.06 -5.29
CA LEU A 46 15.62 0.83 -4.28
C LEU A 46 15.32 0.17 -2.91
N CYS A 47 15.75 -1.08 -2.69
CA CYS A 47 15.57 -1.76 -1.41
C CYS A 47 16.52 -1.19 -0.34
N ASP A 48 15.93 -0.47 0.61
CA ASP A 48 16.58 0.16 1.75
C ASP A 48 16.62 -0.75 3.00
N LEU A 49 15.93 -1.90 2.99
CA LEU A 49 15.94 -2.89 4.06
C LEU A 49 16.59 -4.21 3.63
N SER A 50 17.18 -4.92 4.60
CA SER A 50 17.69 -6.30 4.45
C SER A 50 17.37 -7.11 5.70
N ILE A 51 16.44 -8.06 5.59
CA ILE A 51 15.99 -8.91 6.70
C ILE A 51 16.76 -10.22 6.65
N HIS A 52 17.39 -10.60 7.77
CA HIS A 52 18.17 -11.83 7.90
C HIS A 52 17.36 -12.91 8.63
N VAL A 53 17.12 -14.05 7.99
CA VAL A 53 16.37 -15.18 8.57
C VAL A 53 17.10 -16.49 8.26
N GLN A 54 17.57 -17.19 9.30
CA GLN A 54 18.21 -18.52 9.18
C GLN A 54 19.33 -18.58 8.11
N GLY A 55 20.14 -17.52 8.01
CA GLY A 55 21.24 -17.41 7.03
C GLY A 55 20.81 -16.97 5.62
N GLN A 56 19.52 -16.77 5.36
CA GLN A 56 19.01 -16.13 4.13
C GLN A 56 18.84 -14.62 4.33
N VAL A 57 18.97 -13.85 3.24
CA VAL A 57 18.83 -12.39 3.23
C VAL A 57 17.71 -11.98 2.28
N PHE A 58 16.72 -11.27 2.81
CA PHE A 58 15.57 -10.78 2.06
C PHE A 58 15.67 -9.26 1.90
N LYS A 59 15.83 -8.80 0.66
CA LYS A 59 15.73 -7.37 0.31
C LYS A 59 14.27 -6.94 0.31
N ALA A 60 13.99 -5.74 0.81
CA ALA A 60 12.65 -5.17 0.87
C ALA A 60 12.69 -3.62 0.90
N HIS A 61 11.54 -3.01 0.69
CA HIS A 61 11.30 -1.57 0.85
C HIS A 61 10.61 -1.32 2.19
N ARG A 62 11.16 -0.44 3.05
CA ARG A 62 10.61 -0.15 4.39
C ARG A 62 9.17 0.33 4.33
N CYS A 63 8.87 1.26 3.43
CA CYS A 63 7.54 1.85 3.27
C CYS A 63 6.44 0.82 2.96
N VAL A 64 6.74 -0.20 2.15
CA VAL A 64 5.79 -1.27 1.80
C VAL A 64 5.50 -2.14 3.01
N LEU A 65 6.52 -2.48 3.80
CA LEU A 65 6.36 -3.29 5.01
C LEU A 65 5.61 -2.53 6.11
N ALA A 66 5.97 -1.27 6.37
CA ALA A 66 5.31 -0.40 7.35
C ALA A 66 3.82 -0.16 7.04
N ALA A 67 3.45 -0.10 5.75
CA ALA A 67 2.06 -0.01 5.31
C ALA A 67 1.30 -1.35 5.39
N SER A 68 2.01 -2.48 5.28
CA SER A 68 1.40 -3.82 5.24
C SER A 68 1.32 -4.52 6.60
N SER A 69 2.13 -4.10 7.58
CA SER A 69 2.18 -4.73 8.91
C SER A 69 2.67 -3.74 9.98
N PRO A 70 1.93 -3.58 11.10
CA PRO A 70 2.34 -2.71 12.22
C PRO A 70 3.72 -3.05 12.80
N TYR A 71 4.18 -4.30 12.66
CA TYR A 71 5.51 -4.73 13.15
C TYR A 71 6.67 -3.91 12.54
N PHE A 72 6.50 -3.39 11.32
CA PHE A 72 7.54 -2.63 10.61
C PHE A 72 7.33 -1.11 10.65
N HIS A 73 6.37 -0.60 11.43
CA HIS A 73 6.01 0.81 11.41
C HIS A 73 7.13 1.73 11.94
N ASP A 74 7.85 1.29 12.98
CA ASP A 74 8.88 2.05 13.69
C ASP A 74 10.32 1.58 13.36
N GLN A 75 10.54 0.95 12.19
CA GLN A 75 11.82 0.34 11.79
C GLN A 75 12.55 1.13 10.71
#